data_AF-A0A2S4UW13-F1
#
_entry.id   AF-A0A2S4UW13-F1
#
_cell.length_a   1.000
_cell.length_b   1.000
_cell.length_c   1.000
_cell.angle_alpha   90.00
_cell.angle_beta   90.00
_cell.angle_gamma   90.00
#
_symmetry.space_group_name_H-M   'P 1'
#
loop_
_entity.id
_entity.type
_entity.pdbx_description
1 polymer ?
#
loop_
_entity_poly.entity_id
_entity_poly.type
_entity_poly.pdbx_seq_one_letter_code
_entity_poly.pdbx_strand_id
1 'polypeptide(L)'
;MYERFCSGDAMLTDLAESSVTHKNLLLCIRDIATILEAQRAMKDGDYGRLMHMWDRWAIMTQGLGKMPHYSKHLPRLIVQLKYILPNAIAQVVMNTLLISPKEKAGHFMATDQYLESENYWLKYFFNHSGIGTNINRWKDVFSSDISVISAPNNPLSHLPWLLT
;
A
#
# COMPACT_ATOMS: atom_id res chain seq x y z
N MET A 1 4.60 1.53 31.65
CA MET A 1 5.24 1.05 30.40
C MET A 1 4.95 2.00 29.24
N TYR A 2 3.68 2.30 28.94
CA TYR A 2 3.30 3.25 27.87
C TYR A 2 3.96 4.63 28.00
N GLU A 3 3.78 5.32 29.14
CA GLU A 3 4.35 6.66 29.37
C GLU A 3 5.87 6.75 29.24
N ARG A 4 6.56 5.63 29.43
CA ARG A 4 8.02 5.59 29.44
C ARG A 4 8.63 5.27 28.07
N PHE A 5 7.86 4.63 27.18
CA PHE A 5 8.41 4.08 25.93
C PHE A 5 7.57 4.36 24.69
N CYS A 6 6.26 4.58 24.84
CA CYS A 6 5.31 4.59 23.73
C CYS A 6 4.50 5.89 23.62
N SER A 7 4.61 6.81 24.59
CA SER A 7 4.01 8.14 24.51
C SER A 7 4.90 9.10 23.69
N GLY A 8 4.32 10.17 23.15
CA GLY A 8 5.10 11.24 22.53
C GLY A 8 6.05 11.90 23.52
N ASP A 9 5.61 12.08 24.76
CA ASP A 9 6.36 12.71 25.84
C ASP A 9 7.58 11.88 26.29
N ALA A 10 7.59 10.57 26.04
CA ALA A 10 8.74 9.72 26.34
C ALA A 10 10.04 10.22 25.66
N MET A 11 9.92 10.85 24.47
CA MET A 11 11.04 11.43 23.73
C MET A 11 11.55 12.76 24.32
N LEU A 12 10.77 13.41 25.18
CA LEU A 12 11.04 14.72 25.77
C LEU A 12 11.58 14.61 27.20
N THR A 13 11.83 13.40 27.69
CA THR A 13 12.32 13.17 29.05
C THR A 13 13.82 13.42 29.15
N ASP A 14 14.28 13.86 30.34
CA ASP A 14 15.71 14.02 30.64
C ASP A 14 16.53 12.77 30.33
N LEU A 15 15.93 11.58 30.48
CA LEU A 15 16.57 10.30 30.16
C LEU A 15 16.78 10.12 28.65
N ALA A 16 15.83 10.54 27.82
CA ALA A 16 15.96 10.51 26.36
C ALA A 16 16.98 11.53 25.85
N GLU A 17 17.16 12.65 26.55
CA GLU A 17 18.19 13.64 26.21
C GLU A 17 19.58 13.21 26.66
N SER A 18 19.70 12.69 27.88
CA SER A 18 20.99 12.32 28.49
C SER A 18 21.55 10.96 28.04
N SER A 19 20.69 10.03 27.60
CA SER A 19 21.11 8.67 27.22
C SER A 19 20.85 8.38 25.74
N VAL A 20 21.93 8.31 24.96
CA VAL A 20 21.90 7.94 23.54
C VAL A 20 21.27 6.54 23.33
N THR A 21 21.62 5.57 24.18
CA THR A 21 21.06 4.21 24.11
C THR A 21 19.54 4.20 24.31
N HIS A 22 19.06 4.96 25.30
CA HIS A 22 17.62 5.07 25.56
C HIS A 22 16.91 5.73 24.38
N LYS A 23 17.44 6.84 23.87
CA LYS A 23 16.89 7.54 22.71
C LYS A 23 16.82 6.64 21.47
N ASN A 24 17.88 5.87 21.19
CA ASN A 24 17.91 4.94 20.06
C ASN A 24 16.86 3.83 20.21
N LEU A 25 16.64 3.33 21.43
CA LEU A 25 15.58 2.36 21.70
C LEU A 25 14.19 2.96 21.41
N LEU A 26 13.92 4.18 21.89
CA LEU A 26 12.65 4.86 21.63
C LEU A 26 12.41 5.07 20.13
N LEU A 27 13.44 5.47 19.38
CA LEU A 27 13.36 5.64 17.92
C LEU A 27 13.06 4.30 17.23
N CYS A 28 13.72 3.21 17.65
CA CYS A 28 13.46 1.87 17.13
C CYS A 28 12.01 1.43 17.37
N ILE A 29 11.50 1.62 18.60
CA ILE A 29 10.10 1.29 18.94
C ILE A 29 9.13 2.08 18.08
N ARG A 30 9.36 3.39 17.91
CA ARG A 30 8.55 4.25 17.04
C ARG A 30 8.55 3.73 15.60
N ASP A 31 9.72 3.42 15.05
CA ASP A 31 9.85 3.00 13.66
C ASP A 31 9.13 1.66 13.42
N ILE A 32 9.28 0.69 14.34
CA ILE A 32 8.52 -0.58 14.33
C ILE A 32 7.01 -0.32 14.42
N ALA A 33 6.57 0.61 15.28
CA ALA A 33 5.16 0.95 15.43
C ALA A 33 4.56 1.49 14.12
N THR A 34 5.30 2.30 13.35
CA THR A 34 4.81 2.79 12.04
C THR A 34 4.61 1.64 11.03
N ILE A 35 5.48 0.64 11.04
CA ILE A 35 5.37 -0.54 10.18
C ILE A 35 4.16 -1.39 10.56
N LEU A 36 3.96 -1.63 11.86
CA LEU A 36 2.82 -2.38 12.37
C LEU A 36 1.50 -1.67 12.05
N GLU A 37 1.45 -0.35 12.19
CA GLU A 37 0.27 0.45 11.88
C GLU A 37 -0.05 0.42 10.39
N ALA A 38 0.94 0.61 9.52
CA ALA A 38 0.75 0.48 8.08
C ALA A 38 0.23 -0.92 7.69
N GLN A 39 0.77 -1.98 8.31
CA GLN A 39 0.28 -3.35 8.08
C GLN A 39 -1.18 -3.54 8.51
N ARG A 40 -1.57 -2.98 9.66
CA ARG A 40 -2.96 -3.04 10.14
C ARG A 40 -3.89 -2.25 9.24
N ALA A 41 -3.53 -1.02 8.90
CA ALA A 41 -4.26 -0.18 7.97
C ALA A 41 -4.48 -0.88 6.62
N MET A 42 -3.44 -1.52 6.07
CA MET A 42 -3.56 -2.32 4.86
C MET A 42 -4.56 -3.46 5.01
N LYS A 43 -4.49 -4.26 6.09
CA LYS A 43 -5.42 -5.37 6.32
C LYS A 43 -6.87 -4.91 6.50
N ASP A 44 -7.05 -3.75 7.12
CA ASP A 44 -8.35 -3.13 7.35
C ASP A 44 -8.91 -2.45 6.08
N GLY A 45 -8.12 -2.33 5.01
CA GLY A 45 -8.51 -1.60 3.80
C GLY A 45 -8.54 -0.08 3.98
N ASP A 46 -7.96 0.45 5.06
CA ASP A 46 -7.99 1.87 5.41
C ASP A 46 -6.80 2.60 4.79
N TYR A 47 -7.01 3.11 3.57
CA TYR A 47 -6.01 3.90 2.86
C TYR A 47 -5.71 5.25 3.56
N GLY A 48 -6.60 5.76 4.40
CA GLY A 48 -6.42 7.03 5.11
C GLY A 48 -5.35 6.92 6.19
N ARG A 49 -5.45 5.87 7.03
CA ARG A 49 -4.41 5.50 8.00
C ARG A 49 -3.09 5.17 7.31
N LEU A 50 -3.15 4.45 6.18
CA LEU A 50 -1.96 4.14 5.39
C LEU A 50 -1.28 5.40 4.85
N MET A 51 -2.05 6.35 4.30
CA MET A 51 -1.53 7.61 3.79
C MET A 51 -0.87 8.44 4.91
N HIS A 52 -1.43 8.41 6.12
CA HIS A 52 -0.81 9.06 7.28
C HIS A 52 0.56 8.46 7.63
N MET A 53 0.75 7.14 7.48
CA MET A 53 2.05 6.50 7.64
C MET A 53 3.01 6.88 6.50
N TRP A 54 2.51 6.92 5.26
CA TRP A 54 3.31 7.33 4.10
C TRP A 54 3.82 8.76 4.19
N ASP A 55 3.04 9.70 4.74
CA ASP A 55 3.50 11.07 5.02
C ASP A 55 4.75 11.08 5.92
N ARG A 56 4.74 10.26 6.98
CA ARG A 56 5.88 10.15 7.90
C ARG A 56 7.08 9.50 7.21
N TRP A 57 6.83 8.42 6.47
CA TRP A 57 7.87 7.69 5.75
C TRP A 57 8.49 8.51 4.62
N ALA A 58 7.74 9.39 3.97
CA ALA A 58 8.28 10.29 2.94
C ALA A 58 9.41 11.19 3.48
N ILE A 59 9.35 11.54 4.77
CA ILE A 59 10.42 12.28 5.47
C ILE A 59 11.52 11.31 5.93
N MET A 60 11.15 10.23 6.63
CA MET A 60 12.11 9.28 7.20
C MET A 60 13.03 8.67 6.13
N THR A 61 12.47 8.34 4.96
CA THR A 61 13.21 7.73 3.84
C THR A 61 14.25 8.66 3.22
N GLN A 62 14.18 9.99 3.42
CA GLN A 62 15.24 10.91 2.99
C GLN A 62 16.55 10.66 3.75
N GLY A 63 16.45 10.24 5.02
CA GLY A 63 17.62 9.89 5.83
C GLY A 63 18.17 8.48 5.53
N LEU A 64 17.46 7.67 4.74
CA LEU A 64 17.85 6.31 4.42
C LEU A 64 18.58 6.27 3.07
N GLY A 65 19.91 6.16 3.09
CA GLY A 65 20.74 6.13 1.86
C GLY A 65 20.48 4.94 0.91
N LYS A 66 19.73 3.91 1.35
CA LYS A 66 19.46 2.70 0.57
C LYS A 66 18.09 2.67 -0.13
N MET A 67 17.32 3.76 -0.12
CA MET A 67 15.96 3.78 -0.69
C MET A 67 15.70 4.96 -1.66
N PRO A 68 16.53 5.17 -2.68
CA PRO A 68 16.46 6.36 -3.55
C PRO A 68 15.16 6.46 -4.36
N HIS A 69 14.56 5.31 -4.74
CA HIS A 69 13.29 5.32 -5.46
C HIS A 69 12.15 5.78 -4.55
N TYR A 70 12.02 5.20 -3.36
CA TYR A 70 10.95 5.56 -2.43
C TYR A 70 11.08 6.99 -1.91
N SER A 71 12.30 7.43 -1.58
CA SER A 71 12.53 8.80 -1.12
C SER A 71 12.17 9.86 -2.19
N LYS A 72 12.27 9.53 -3.48
CA LYS A 72 11.87 10.45 -4.55
C LYS A 72 10.39 10.35 -4.91
N HIS A 73 9.88 9.13 -5.08
CA HIS A 73 8.58 8.89 -5.70
C HIS A 73 7.42 8.99 -4.70
N LEU A 74 7.61 8.54 -3.46
CA LEU A 74 6.57 8.59 -2.43
C LEU A 74 6.11 10.02 -2.12
N PRO A 75 6.99 10.99 -1.79
CA PRO A 75 6.55 12.37 -1.54
C PRO A 75 5.86 12.99 -2.75
N ARG A 76 6.33 12.68 -3.97
CA ARG A 76 5.70 13.15 -5.20
C ARG A 76 4.27 12.64 -5.34
N LEU A 77 4.04 11.34 -5.09
CA LEU A 77 2.72 10.73 -5.14
C LEU A 77 1.77 11.36 -4.11
N ILE A 78 2.24 11.55 -2.87
CA ILE A 78 1.46 12.19 -1.80
C ILE A 78 1.02 13.60 -2.21
N VAL A 79 1.94 14.42 -2.74
CA VAL A 79 1.64 15.78 -3.19
C VAL A 79 0.63 15.75 -4.35
N GLN A 80 0.78 14.82 -5.28
CA GLN A 80 -0.15 14.68 -6.40
C GLN A 80 -1.56 14.37 -5.92
N LEU A 81 -1.71 13.39 -5.02
CA LEU A 81 -3.01 12.96 -4.50
C LEU A 81 -3.68 14.03 -3.63
N LYS A 82 -2.91 14.81 -2.86
CA LYS A 82 -3.47 15.81 -1.93
C LYS A 82 -3.77 17.16 -2.56
N TYR A 83 -2.97 17.59 -3.54
CA TYR A 83 -2.97 19.00 -3.97
C TYR A 83 -3.08 19.21 -5.47
N ILE A 84 -2.74 18.22 -6.30
CA ILE A 84 -2.62 18.43 -7.76
C ILE A 84 -3.77 17.76 -8.52
N LEU A 85 -4.10 16.52 -8.16
CA LEU A 85 -5.14 15.76 -8.87
C LEU A 85 -6.54 16.28 -8.50
N PRO A 86 -7.48 16.33 -9.46
CA PRO A 86 -8.89 16.52 -9.16
C PRO A 86 -9.36 15.48 -8.14
N ASN A 87 -10.19 15.90 -7.18
CA ASN A 87 -10.65 15.06 -6.07
C ASN A 87 -11.21 13.70 -6.52
N ALA A 88 -11.99 13.68 -7.60
CA ALA A 88 -12.54 12.43 -8.14
C ALA A 88 -11.45 11.45 -8.59
N ILE A 89 -10.40 11.94 -9.25
CA ILE A 89 -9.28 11.10 -9.71
C ILE A 89 -8.46 10.61 -8.52
N ALA A 90 -8.18 11.50 -7.56
CA ALA A 90 -7.46 11.12 -6.35
C ALA A 90 -8.21 10.03 -5.57
N GLN A 91 -9.54 10.15 -5.44
CA GLN A 91 -10.38 9.13 -4.79
C GLN A 91 -10.32 7.79 -5.52
N VAL A 92 -10.40 7.78 -6.86
CA VAL A 92 -10.25 6.54 -7.64
C VAL A 92 -8.91 5.89 -7.35
N VAL A 93 -7.80 6.64 -7.44
CA VAL A 93 -6.47 6.10 -7.17
C VAL A 93 -6.39 5.53 -5.74
N MET A 94 -6.85 6.28 -4.73
CA MET A 94 -6.84 5.84 -3.34
C MET A 94 -7.68 4.57 -3.11
N ASN A 95 -8.86 4.49 -3.70
CA ASN A 95 -9.74 3.32 -3.61
C ASN A 95 -9.17 2.09 -4.31
N THR A 96 -8.27 2.28 -5.29
CA THR A 96 -7.58 1.19 -6.00
C THR A 96 -6.24 0.81 -5.38
N LEU A 97 -5.76 1.48 -4.32
CA LEU A 97 -4.48 1.14 -3.69
C LEU A 97 -4.51 -0.21 -2.96
N LEU A 98 -5.67 -0.55 -2.39
CA LEU A 98 -5.88 -1.75 -1.59
C LEU A 98 -7.04 -2.56 -2.16
N ILE A 99 -6.84 -3.86 -2.26
CA ILE A 99 -7.86 -4.79 -2.73
C ILE A 99 -8.01 -5.95 -1.76
N SER A 100 -9.22 -6.52 -1.70
CA SER A 100 -9.50 -7.75 -0.98
C SER A 100 -9.98 -8.79 -1.98
N PRO A 101 -9.09 -9.67 -2.50
CA PRO A 101 -9.44 -10.67 -3.52
C PRO A 101 -10.56 -11.63 -3.09
N LYS A 102 -10.74 -11.80 -1.78
CA LYS A 102 -11.78 -12.67 -1.18
C LYS A 102 -12.93 -11.88 -0.56
N GLU A 103 -12.96 -10.57 -0.74
CA GLU A 103 -13.93 -9.63 -0.16
C GLU A 103 -14.12 -9.79 1.36
N LYS A 104 -13.10 -10.31 2.05
CA LYS A 104 -13.15 -10.60 3.48
C LYS A 104 -12.51 -9.46 4.28
N ALA A 105 -13.19 -9.03 5.34
CA ALA A 105 -12.63 -8.06 6.28
C ALA A 105 -11.30 -8.57 6.87
N GLY A 106 -10.32 -7.67 7.04
CA GLY A 106 -8.99 -8.01 7.57
C GLY A 106 -8.06 -8.74 6.58
N HIS A 107 -8.47 -8.88 5.32
CA HIS A 107 -7.72 -9.60 4.27
C HIS A 107 -7.37 -8.71 3.07
N PHE A 108 -7.46 -7.39 3.24
CA PHE A 108 -6.98 -6.46 2.24
C PHE A 108 -5.45 -6.54 2.10
N MET A 109 -4.96 -6.26 0.90
CA MET A 109 -3.56 -6.18 0.54
C MET A 109 -3.34 -5.09 -0.50
N ALA A 110 -2.09 -4.66 -0.67
CA ALA A 110 -1.73 -3.73 -1.72
C ALA A 110 -2.02 -4.35 -3.09
N THR A 111 -2.59 -3.56 -4.00
CA THR A 111 -2.89 -3.99 -5.37
C THR A 111 -1.64 -4.46 -6.11
N ASP A 112 -0.52 -3.76 -5.92
CA ASP A 112 0.78 -4.14 -6.49
C ASP A 112 1.23 -5.54 -6.00
N GLN A 113 1.09 -5.84 -4.70
CA GLN A 113 1.43 -7.15 -4.15
C GLN A 113 0.55 -8.27 -4.75
N TYR A 114 -0.72 -7.99 -4.99
CA TYR A 114 -1.61 -8.94 -5.64
C TYR A 114 -1.21 -9.14 -7.11
N LEU A 115 -0.92 -8.07 -7.85
CA LEU A 115 -0.41 -8.11 -9.22
C LEU A 115 0.92 -8.88 -9.32
N GLU A 116 1.83 -8.74 -8.35
CA GLU A 116 3.07 -9.53 -8.29
C GLU A 116 2.78 -11.03 -8.15
N SER A 117 1.79 -11.38 -7.32
CA SER A 117 1.35 -12.77 -7.13
C SER A 117 0.76 -13.34 -8.43
N GLU A 118 -0.09 -12.57 -9.10
CA GLU A 118 -0.67 -12.92 -10.41
C GLU A 118 0.43 -13.11 -11.48
N ASN A 119 1.38 -12.17 -11.55
CA ASN A 119 2.51 -12.23 -12.47
C ASN A 119 3.42 -13.44 -12.20
N TYR A 120 3.61 -13.81 -10.93
CA TYR A 120 4.36 -15.00 -10.56
C TYR A 120 3.69 -16.26 -11.11
N TRP A 121 2.38 -16.43 -10.88
CA TRP A 121 1.64 -17.58 -11.37
C TRP A 121 1.63 -17.64 -12.88
N LEU A 122 1.45 -16.50 -13.56
CA LEU A 122 1.50 -16.42 -15.01
C LEU A 122 2.83 -16.96 -15.56
N LYS A 123 3.96 -16.51 -14.99
CA LYS A 123 5.30 -17.00 -15.37
C LYS A 123 5.47 -18.49 -15.06
N TYR A 124 4.98 -18.94 -13.90
CA TYR A 124 5.05 -20.34 -13.50
C TYR A 124 4.31 -21.23 -14.50
N PHE A 125 3.05 -20.93 -14.82
CA PHE A 125 2.25 -21.73 -15.74
C PHE A 125 2.82 -21.71 -17.15
N PHE A 126 3.24 -20.55 -17.66
CA PHE A 126 3.83 -20.45 -19.00
C PHE A 126 5.09 -21.32 -19.14
N ASN A 127 5.96 -21.31 -18.13
CA ASN A 127 7.21 -22.07 -18.17
C ASN A 127 7.02 -23.59 -17.98
N HIS A 128 5.89 -24.02 -17.40
CA HIS A 128 5.64 -25.44 -17.11
C HIS A 128 4.55 -26.09 -17.99
N SER A 129 3.78 -25.33 -18.77
CA SER A 129 2.62 -25.84 -19.55
C SER A 129 2.86 -25.98 -21.06
N GLY A 130 4.02 -25.57 -21.59
CA GLY A 130 4.36 -25.73 -23.01
C GLY A 130 3.41 -25.01 -24.00
N ILE A 131 3.39 -25.51 -25.26
CA ILE A 131 2.69 -24.96 -26.45
C ILE A 131 1.14 -24.90 -26.30
N GLY A 132 0.54 -25.51 -25.28
CA GLY A 132 -0.93 -25.61 -25.11
C GLY A 132 -1.60 -24.40 -24.43
N THR A 133 -0.86 -23.34 -24.13
CA THR A 133 -1.32 -22.23 -23.30
C THR A 133 -2.14 -21.21 -24.11
N ASN A 134 -3.48 -21.27 -24.06
CA ASN A 134 -4.36 -20.35 -24.82
C ASN A 134 -4.36 -18.94 -24.22
N ILE A 135 -3.45 -18.09 -24.68
CA ILE A 135 -3.17 -16.75 -24.14
C ILE A 135 -4.40 -15.84 -23.98
N ASN A 136 -5.44 -16.01 -24.79
CA ASN A 136 -6.67 -15.22 -24.68
C ASN A 136 -7.46 -15.59 -23.41
N ARG A 137 -7.54 -16.87 -23.06
CA ARG A 137 -8.15 -17.31 -21.80
C ARG A 137 -7.37 -16.83 -20.56
N TRP A 138 -6.06 -16.61 -20.68
CA TRP A 138 -5.22 -16.11 -19.58
C TRP A 138 -5.42 -14.61 -19.35
N LYS A 139 -5.65 -13.82 -20.40
CA LYS A 139 -5.97 -12.39 -20.29
C LYS A 139 -7.22 -12.14 -19.45
N ASP A 140 -8.23 -12.98 -19.61
CA ASP A 140 -9.50 -12.88 -18.89
C ASP A 140 -9.39 -13.28 -17.40
N VAL A 141 -8.35 -14.05 -17.03
CA VAL A 141 -8.17 -14.59 -15.66
C VAL A 141 -7.24 -13.75 -14.79
N PHE A 142 -6.24 -13.08 -15.38
CA PHE A 142 -5.18 -12.37 -14.64
C PHE A 142 -5.24 -10.84 -14.73
N SER A 143 -6.29 -10.27 -15.33
CA SER A 143 -6.46 -8.82 -15.35
C SER A 143 -7.23 -8.37 -14.10
N SER A 144 -6.50 -7.98 -13.06
CA SER A 144 -7.04 -7.38 -11.84
C SER A 144 -7.99 -6.20 -12.10
N ASP A 145 -7.68 -5.37 -13.11
CA ASP A 145 -8.48 -4.18 -13.45
C ASP A 145 -9.88 -4.55 -13.95
N ILE A 146 -10.02 -5.67 -14.68
CA ILE A 146 -11.33 -6.15 -15.14
C ILE A 146 -12.19 -6.54 -13.93
N SER A 147 -11.64 -7.24 -12.94
CA SER A 147 -12.37 -7.67 -11.74
C SER A 147 -12.91 -6.50 -10.91
N VAL A 148 -12.10 -5.44 -10.77
CA VAL A 148 -12.49 -4.23 -10.01
C VAL A 148 -13.54 -3.40 -10.77
N ILE A 149 -13.44 -3.31 -12.10
CA ILE A 149 -14.39 -2.55 -12.94
C ILE A 149 -15.68 -3.35 -13.19
N SER A 150 -15.63 -4.67 -13.23
CA SER A 150 -16.79 -5.55 -13.47
C SER A 150 -17.55 -5.95 -12.20
N ALA A 151 -17.07 -5.54 -11.03
CA ALA A 151 -17.75 -5.78 -9.76
C ALA A 151 -19.20 -5.24 -9.80
N PRO A 152 -20.20 -5.98 -9.29
CA PRO A 152 -21.63 -5.71 -9.48
C PRO A 152 -22.14 -4.39 -8.88
N ASN A 153 -21.30 -3.64 -8.16
CA ASN A 153 -21.59 -2.31 -7.63
C ASN A 153 -20.97 -1.16 -8.44
N ASN A 154 -20.40 -1.43 -9.62
CA ASN A 154 -19.98 -0.38 -10.54
C ASN A 154 -21.21 0.20 -11.27
N PRO A 155 -21.54 1.50 -11.12
CA PRO A 155 -22.63 2.15 -11.87
C PRO A 155 -22.44 2.13 -13.39
N LEU A 156 -21.26 1.72 -13.88
CA LEU A 156 -20.94 1.54 -15.29
C LEU A 156 -21.26 0.14 -15.84
N SER A 157 -21.75 -0.78 -15.01
CA SER A 157 -22.21 -2.13 -15.46
C SER A 157 -23.39 -2.07 -16.44
N HIS A 158 -24.00 -0.91 -16.64
CA HIS A 158 -25.13 -0.68 -17.55
C HIS A 158 -24.74 -0.15 -18.94
N LEU A 159 -23.44 0.01 -19.26
CA LEU A 159 -22.99 0.56 -20.54
C LEU A 159 -22.20 -0.49 -21.34
N PRO A 160 -22.86 -1.28 -22.21
CA PRO A 160 -22.24 -2.44 -22.88
C PRO A 160 -21.25 -2.08 -24.00
N TRP A 161 -21.03 -0.80 -24.28
CA TRP A 161 -20.31 -0.33 -25.48
C TRP A 161 -18.84 0.04 -25.25
N LEU A 162 -18.30 -0.13 -24.04
CA LEU A 162 -16.90 0.22 -23.74
C LEU A 162 -15.89 -0.93 -23.96
N LEU A 163 -16.31 -2.09 -24.48
CA LEU A 163 -15.44 -3.25 -24.74
C LEU A 163 -15.59 -3.82 -26.16
N THR A 164 -15.70 -2.96 -27.17
CA THR A 164 -15.52 -3.33 -28.59
C THR A 164 -14.39 -2.55 -29.21
#